data_AF-A0A8J6ZIX0-F1
#
_entry.id   AF-A0A8J6ZIX0-F1
#
_cell.length_a   1.000
_cell.length_b   1.000
_cell.length_c   1.000
_cell.angle_alpha   90.00
_cell.angle_beta   90.00
_cell.angle_gamma   90.00
#
_symmetry.space_group_name_H-M   'P 1'
#
loop_
_entity.id
_entity.type
_entity.pdbx_description
1 polymer ?
#
loop_
_entity_poly.entity_id
_entity_poly.type
_entity_poly.pdbx_seq_one_letter_code
_entity_poly.pdbx_strand_id
1 'polypeptide(L)' 'MKFEWDQQKNQANIAKHGLDFADTPRVFNLPLRISLDERQDYGKEYVTIQAGIGRGERDAPIT' A
#
# COMPACT_ATOMS: atom_id res chain seq x y z
N MET A 1 6.93 0.10 -13.94
CA MET A 1 7.94 -0.14 -12.89
C MET A 1 8.12 -1.63 -12.70
N LYS A 2 9.35 -2.09 -12.41
CA LYS A 2 9.59 -3.45 -11.92
C LYS A 2 9.71 -3.38 -10.40
N PHE A 3 8.96 -4.22 -9.70
CA PHE A 3 9.01 -4.32 -8.24
C PHE A 3 9.75 -5.60 -7.87
N GLU A 4 10.67 -5.50 -6.92
CA GLU A 4 11.42 -6.62 -6.38
C GLU A 4 11.29 -6.61 -4.86
N TRP A 5 11.17 -7.79 -4.27
CA TRP A 5 11.09 -7.95 -2.82
C TRP A 5 11.73 -9.27 -2.41
N ASP A 6 12.16 -9.31 -1.15
CA ASP A 6 12.64 -10.54 -0.52
C ASP A 6 11.48 -11.54 -0.34
N GLN A 7 11.70 -12.79 -0.76
CA GLN A 7 10.68 -13.83 -0.73
C GLN A 7 10.28 -14.22 0.69
N GLN A 8 11.24 -14.27 1.64
CA GLN A 8 10.93 -14.61 3.02
C GLN A 8 10.04 -13.54 3.65
N LYS A 9 10.31 -12.26 3.36
CA LYS A 9 9.48 -11.15 3.80
C LYS A 9 8.07 -11.24 3.21
N ASN A 10 7.92 -11.62 1.94
CA ASN A 10 6.61 -11.80 1.33
C ASN A 10 5.81 -12.91 2.02
N GLN A 11 6.43 -14.07 2.25
CA GLN A 11 5.78 -15.18 2.97
C GLN A 11 5.35 -14.78 4.38
N ALA A 12 6.22 -14.06 5.11
CA ALA A 12 5.87 -13.54 6.42
C ALA A 12 4.72 -12.53 6.37
N ASN A 13 4.65 -11.69 5.33
CA ASN A 13 3.58 -10.71 5.16
C ASN A 13 2.24 -11.40 4.83
N ILE A 14 2.25 -12.42 3.97
CA ILE A 14 1.08 -13.26 3.67
C ILE A 14 0.59 -13.94 4.95
N ALA A 15 1.49 -14.55 5.73
CA ALA A 15 1.11 -15.25 6.95
C ALA A 15 0.52 -14.30 8.03
N LYS A 16 1.07 -13.09 8.17
CA LYS A 16 0.64 -12.13 9.20
C LYS A 16 -0.58 -11.32 8.80
N HIS A 17 -0.71 -10.99 7.51
CA HIS A 17 -1.65 -9.97 7.04
C HIS A 17 -2.51 -10.44 5.86
N GLY A 18 -2.26 -11.63 5.31
CA GLY A 18 -3.00 -12.15 4.15
C GLY A 18 -2.73 -11.41 2.84
N LEU A 19 -1.63 -10.66 2.77
CA LEU A 19 -1.32 -9.79 1.63
C LEU A 19 -0.05 -10.27 0.93
N ASP A 20 -0.18 -10.62 -0.34
CA ASP A 20 0.94 -10.90 -1.23
C ASP A 20 1.46 -9.59 -1.85
N PHE A 21 2.76 -9.36 -1.78
CA PHE A 21 3.39 -8.22 -2.41
C PHE A 21 3.18 -8.19 -3.93
N ALA A 22 2.96 -9.34 -4.57
CA ALA A 22 2.65 -9.45 -6.00
C ALA A 22 1.30 -8.82 -6.38
N ASP A 23 0.37 -8.65 -5.43
CA ASP A 23 -0.95 -8.04 -5.67
C ASP A 23 -0.92 -6.50 -5.52
N THR A 24 0.11 -6.01 -4.82
CA THR A 24 0.32 -4.58 -4.54
C THR A 24 0.66 -3.70 -5.75
N PRO A 25 1.20 -4.15 -6.90
CA PRO A 25 1.51 -3.26 -8.02
C PRO A 25 0.32 -2.44 -8.51
N ARG A 26 -0.92 -2.94 -8.35
CA ARG A 26 -2.15 -2.24 -8.76
C ARG A 26 -2.42 -0.97 -7.96
N VAL A 27 -2.05 -0.92 -6.67
CA VAL A 27 -2.27 0.29 -5.85
C VAL A 27 -1.37 1.44 -6.27
N PHE A 28 -0.20 1.16 -6.85
CA PHE A 28 0.69 2.21 -7.36
C PHE A 28 0.17 2.88 -8.64
N ASN A 29 -0.85 2.32 -9.28
CA ASN A 29 -1.52 2.96 -10.44
C ASN A 29 -2.68 3.88 -10.03
N LEU A 30 -3.03 3.93 -8.74
CA LEU A 30 -4.06 4.82 -8.21
C LEU A 30 -3.44 6.13 -7.73
N PRO A 31 -4.24 7.20 -7.53
CA PRO A 31 -3.75 8.41 -6.89
C PRO A 31 -3.10 8.09 -5.53
N LEU A 32 -1.80 8.33 -5.44
CA LEU A 32 -1.00 8.07 -4.25
C LEU A 32 -0.91 9.32 -3.39
N ARG A 33 -1.20 9.19 -2.10
CA ARG A 33 -0.76 10.15 -1.10
C ARG A 33 0.53 9.63 -0.48
N ILE A 34 1.61 10.36 -0.72
CA ILE A 34 2.93 10.09 -0.14
C ILE A 34 3.12 11.04 1.03
N SER A 35 3.51 10.52 2.18
CA SER A 35 3.84 11.33 3.35
C SER A 35 5.17 10.87 3.93
N LEU A 36 6.06 11.84 4.17
CA LEU A 36 7.30 11.60 4.89
C LEU A 36 6.95 11.16 6.31
N ASP A 37 7.50 10.02 6.73
CA ASP A 37 7.37 9.57 8.10
C ASP A 37 8.50 10.22 8.90
N GLU A 38 8.15 11.18 9.76
CA GLU A 38 9.11 11.95 10.56
C GLU A 38 9.54 11.21 11.84
N ARG A 39 9.15 9.93 12.00
CA ARG A 39 9.63 9.11 13.12
C ARG A 39 11.15 8.98 13.05
N GLN A 40 11.83 9.54 14.04
CA GLN A 40 13.28 9.48 14.19
C GLN A 40 13.72 8.09 14.68
N ASP A 41 13.66 7.09 13.81
CA ASP A 41 14.17 5.74 14.11
C ASP A 41 15.50 5.49 13.37
N TYR A 42 16.60 5.62 14.13
CA TYR A 42 17.96 5.11 13.87
C TYR A 42 18.42 5.01 12.40
N GLY A 43 18.59 6.16 11.73
CA GLY A 43 19.37 6.26 10.48
C GLY A 43 18.70 5.66 9.24
N LYS A 44 17.38 5.46 9.25
CA LYS A 44 16.62 5.01 8.09
C LYS A 44 15.50 6.00 7.75
N GLU A 45 15.40 6.36 6.47
CA GLU A 45 14.29 7.17 5.96
C GLU A 45 13.10 6.26 5.66
N TYR A 46 11.94 6.60 6.24
CA TYR A 46 10.68 5.88 6.01
C TYR A 46 9.71 6.77 5.25
N VAL A 47 9.08 6.21 4.22
CA VAL A 47 8.03 6.88 3.44
C VAL A 47 6.76 6.04 3.55
N THR A 48 5.67 6.69 3.95
CA THR A 48 4.34 6.06 3.97
C THR A 48 3.63 6.34 2.64
N ILE A 49 3.17 5.28 1.98
CA ILE A 49 2.40 5.36 0.73
C ILE A 49 0.97 4.88 1.01
N GLN A 50 -0.01 5.76 0.79
CA GLN A 50 -1.42 5.43 0.88
C GLN A 50 -2.06 5.52 -0.52
N ALA A 51 -2.71 4.44 -0.95
CA ALA A 51 -3.53 4.41 -2.14
C ALA A 51 -5.00 4.31 -1.74
N GLY A 52 -5.83 5.21 -2.28
CA GLY A 52 -7.28 5.16 -2.09
C GLY A 52 -7.92 4.29 -3.16
N ILE A 53 -8.54 3.17 -2.79
CA ILE A 53 -9.51 2.49 -3.65
C ILE A 53 -10.86 3.16 -3.37
N GLY A 54 -11.22 4.16 -4.18
CA GLY A 54 -12.58 4.68 -4.16
C GLY A 54 -13.54 3.56 -4.52
N ARG A 55 -14.45 3.16 -3.61
CA ARG A 55 -15.64 2.40 -3.99
C ARG A 55 -16.49 3.32 -4.86
N GLY A 56 -16.44 3.14 -6.17
CA GLY A 56 -17.43 3.70 -7.07
C GLY A 56 -18.83 3.15 -6.75
N GLU A 57 -19.79 4.06 -6.68
CA GLU A 57 -21.24 3.85 -6.85
C GLU A 57 -22.00 3.07 -5.77
N ARG A 58 -22.61 3.84 -4.86
CA ARG A 58 -24.06 3.72 -4.67
C ARG A 58 -24.67 5.09 -4.98
N ASP A 59 -25.04 5.28 -6.25
CA ASP A 59 -26.11 6.22 -6.59
C ASP A 59 -27.40 5.71 -5.93
N ALA A 60 -27.60 6.06 -4.66
CA ALA A 60 -28.89 6.00 -4.03
C ALA A 60 -29.48 7.41 -4.07
N PRO A 61 -30.67 7.61 -4.67
CA PRO A 61 -31.28 8.91 -4.70
C PRO A 61 -31.56 9.35 -3.26
N ILE A 62 -31.08 10.54 -2.91
CA ILE A 62 -31.58 11.29 -1.76
C ILE A 62 -33.06 11.58 -2.02
N THR A 63 -33.94 10.88 -1.30
CA THR A 63 -35.31 11.33 -1.04
C THR A 63 -35.31 12.08 0.28
#